data_AF-A0A951M691-F1
#
_entry.id   AF-A0A951M691-F1
#
_cell.length_a   1.000
_cell.length_b   1.000
_cell.length_c   1.000
_cell.angle_alpha   90.00
_cell.angle_beta   90.00
_cell.angle_gamma   90.00
#
_symmetry.space_group_name_H-M   'P 1'
#
loop_
_entity.id
_entity.type
_entity.pdbx_description
1 polymer ?
#
loop_
_entity_poly.entity_id
_entity_poly.type
_entity_poly.pdbx_seq_one_letter_code
_entity_poly.pdbx_strand_id
1 'polypeptide(L)'
;MSQNSNGISRLVVFGDSLSDDGNLFRFTGEPAPPYWKGRFSNGPTYAEQLASELGARLEDLAFGGATASATSPFADSLPVNLPEQVAAYLIGLHGRRAPSGTTAVIDIGSNDYINFLQSGASLSKAPQVVSSVVSSVATAIDALTAAGVQKIALFTLPDLSVTPEFQALAAGSSALAGLLALARELDVANNQAFAQLAASHPNVQLVDIFKLTDAVAADPANFGFRDITTPLIDLNPAELMNLAPNEVAFFDGLHPTYAAHGIQAAFADAVLTSDHTQFLDGTQSVVQAQNGSDFIFATPSDPAHPNLTDYTITGGVGNDLIFAGPGNVTVQGGTGNDLIDAGSGNATLSGGKGDDVLATNSLGTNVLRAGQGDDALIANRGGTNVLEGGTGNDLFVLKESAALANGNGGFDFGTQTIIGGDGSDTLRFVINNQNPTLEQALVSEFQNVEMAFDASIANHQAGTFKVDGLNVSGIDAVQLQIDGVSNNPNTPYLITHTIVSSAGQSAPANPTLGSLLNTAQNWGLLTV
;
A
#
# COMPACT_ATOMS: atom_id res chain seq x y z
N MET A 1 16.25 5.77 -12.74
CA MET A 1 16.02 7.21 -12.54
C MET A 1 15.05 7.65 -13.62
N SER A 2 13.74 7.49 -13.39
CA SER A 2 12.73 8.03 -14.30
C SER A 2 12.85 9.56 -14.29
N GLN A 3 12.77 10.16 -15.48
CA GLN A 3 12.64 11.61 -15.53
C GLN A 3 11.28 11.98 -14.94
N ASN A 4 11.30 12.99 -14.09
CA ASN A 4 10.18 13.51 -13.31
C ASN A 4 9.12 14.13 -14.27
N SER A 5 8.32 13.29 -14.91
CA SER A 5 7.33 13.64 -15.94
C SER A 5 6.14 14.43 -15.38
N ASN A 6 5.92 14.34 -14.07
CA ASN A 6 4.72 14.86 -13.40
C ASN A 6 4.93 16.28 -12.84
N GLY A 7 6.13 16.85 -13.06
CA GLY A 7 6.46 18.22 -12.67
C GLY A 7 6.72 18.44 -11.18
N ILE A 8 6.69 17.39 -10.35
CA ILE A 8 6.87 17.47 -8.90
C ILE A 8 8.35 17.30 -8.54
N SER A 9 9.09 18.40 -8.42
CA SER A 9 10.52 18.36 -8.08
C SER A 9 10.82 18.65 -6.60
N ARG A 10 9.82 19.11 -5.85
CA ARG A 10 9.91 19.43 -4.43
C ARG A 10 8.61 19.09 -3.70
N LEU A 11 8.74 18.40 -2.57
CA LEU A 11 7.68 18.22 -1.59
C LEU A 11 7.95 19.10 -0.38
N VAL A 12 6.95 19.85 0.05
CA VAL A 12 6.96 20.58 1.33
C VAL A 12 5.86 20.01 2.19
N VAL A 13 6.21 19.39 3.32
CA VAL A 13 5.26 18.60 4.11
C VAL A 13 4.91 19.34 5.39
N PHE A 14 3.61 19.51 5.64
CA PHE A 14 3.03 20.05 6.86
C PHE A 14 2.18 18.96 7.50
N GLY A 15 2.41 18.69 8.78
CA GLY A 15 1.72 17.58 9.42
C GLY A 15 2.15 17.29 10.83
N ASP A 16 1.83 16.07 11.26
CA ASP A 16 2.12 15.58 12.60
C ASP A 16 3.10 14.38 12.60
N SER A 17 2.94 13.46 13.55
CA SER A 17 3.80 12.29 13.74
C SER A 17 3.76 11.32 12.56
N LEU A 18 2.70 11.33 11.74
CA LEU A 18 2.64 10.51 10.53
C LEU A 18 3.63 10.96 9.46
N SER A 19 4.08 12.21 9.51
CA SER A 19 4.99 12.80 8.53
C SER A 19 6.39 13.06 9.09
N ASP A 20 6.50 13.42 10.37
CA ASP A 20 7.71 13.95 11.02
C ASP A 20 8.99 13.10 10.83
N ASP A 21 9.96 13.66 10.10
CA ASP A 21 11.31 13.12 9.89
C ASP A 21 12.31 13.29 11.07
N GLY A 22 11.79 13.60 12.26
CA GLY A 22 12.55 13.81 13.49
C GLY A 22 12.76 15.30 13.84
N ASN A 23 11.96 16.21 13.31
CA ASN A 23 11.85 17.58 13.77
C ASN A 23 11.53 17.67 15.27
N LEU A 24 10.53 16.91 15.76
CA LEU A 24 10.25 16.84 17.19
C LEU A 24 11.46 16.30 17.95
N PHE A 25 12.07 15.21 17.47
CA PHE A 25 13.21 14.57 18.12
C PHE A 25 14.42 15.50 18.24
N ARG A 26 14.72 16.29 17.21
CA ARG A 26 15.77 17.32 17.26
C ARG A 26 15.47 18.40 18.31
N PHE A 27 14.19 18.65 18.61
CA PHE A 27 13.75 19.66 19.56
C PHE A 27 13.65 19.15 21.01
N THR A 28 13.17 17.92 21.22
CA THR A 28 12.84 17.38 22.55
C THR A 28 13.65 16.15 22.95
N GLY A 29 14.22 15.43 21.99
CA GLY A 29 14.77 14.09 22.19
C GLY A 29 13.73 12.96 22.07
N GLU A 30 12.47 13.28 21.75
CA GLU A 30 11.37 12.33 21.58
C GLU A 30 10.86 12.29 20.13
N PRO A 31 10.44 11.13 19.61
CA PRO A 31 10.39 9.85 20.31
C PRO A 31 11.77 9.19 20.38
N ALA A 32 12.17 8.78 21.58
CA ALA A 32 13.41 8.03 21.83
C ALA A 32 13.30 6.58 21.34
N PRO A 33 14.38 5.78 21.27
CA PRO A 33 14.28 4.35 20.94
C PRO A 33 13.21 3.61 21.77
N PRO A 34 12.44 2.67 21.20
CA PRO A 34 12.73 1.88 19.98
C PRO A 34 12.36 2.56 18.65
N TYR A 35 11.83 3.77 18.67
CA TYR A 35 11.51 4.56 17.49
C TYR A 35 12.72 4.84 16.59
N TRP A 36 12.51 4.81 15.28
CA TRP A 36 13.59 4.90 14.29
C TRP A 36 14.07 6.33 14.12
N LYS A 37 15.22 6.67 14.72
CA LYS A 37 15.89 7.97 14.52
C LYS A 37 14.92 9.17 14.66
N GLY A 38 14.01 9.11 15.64
CA GLY A 38 13.04 10.16 15.92
C GLY A 38 11.77 10.17 15.05
N ARG A 39 11.55 9.16 14.19
CA ARG A 39 10.25 8.96 13.51
C ARG A 39 9.33 8.19 14.44
N PHE A 40 8.03 8.45 14.38
CA PHE A 40 7.02 7.66 15.09
C PHE A 40 6.75 6.31 14.38
N SER A 41 7.81 5.58 14.03
CA SER A 41 7.74 4.30 13.33
C SER A 41 9.06 3.52 13.49
N ASN A 42 9.15 2.32 12.90
CA ASN A 42 10.39 1.54 12.77
C ASN A 42 11.23 1.89 11.53
N GLY A 43 10.85 2.91 10.76
CA GLY A 43 11.60 3.39 9.59
C GLY A 43 11.15 4.78 9.13
N PRO A 44 11.58 5.22 7.93
CA PRO A 44 11.10 6.44 7.30
C PRO A 44 9.58 6.53 7.18
N THR A 45 9.03 7.74 7.34
CA THR A 45 7.59 8.01 7.18
C THR A 45 7.15 7.92 5.71
N TYR A 46 5.84 7.94 5.45
CA TYR A 46 5.33 7.96 4.07
C TYR A 46 5.83 9.20 3.31
N ALA A 47 6.04 10.33 4.00
CA ALA A 47 6.53 11.57 3.39
C ALA A 47 7.96 11.41 2.85
N GLU A 48 8.83 10.73 3.60
CA GLU A 48 10.18 10.39 3.16
C GLU A 48 10.16 9.40 1.99
N GLN A 49 9.29 8.40 2.03
CA GLN A 49 9.15 7.38 0.99
C GLN A 49 8.57 7.96 -0.31
N LEU A 50 7.49 8.74 -0.23
CA LEU A 50 6.86 9.45 -1.36
C LEU A 50 7.84 10.40 -2.05
N ALA A 51 8.65 11.13 -1.28
CA ALA A 51 9.69 12.00 -1.86
C ALA A 51 10.71 11.19 -2.67
N SER A 52 11.08 10.01 -2.19
CA SER A 52 11.98 9.09 -2.91
C SER A 52 11.34 8.55 -4.19
N GLU A 53 10.07 8.14 -4.13
CA GLU A 53 9.30 7.62 -5.28
C GLU A 53 9.17 8.67 -6.38
N LEU A 54 8.78 9.90 -6.02
CA LEU A 54 8.66 11.02 -6.95
C LEU A 54 10.01 11.57 -7.43
N GLY A 55 11.13 11.14 -6.84
CA GLY A 55 12.45 11.74 -7.06
C GLY A 55 12.48 13.24 -6.71
N ALA A 56 11.70 13.65 -5.71
CA ALA A 56 11.52 15.02 -5.29
C ALA A 56 12.41 15.37 -4.09
N ARG A 57 12.84 16.64 -3.99
CA ARG A 57 13.50 17.13 -2.77
C ARG A 57 12.45 17.29 -1.66
N LEU A 58 12.66 16.62 -0.53
CA LEU A 58 11.84 16.79 0.67
C LEU A 58 12.26 18.03 1.48
N GLU A 59 11.26 18.77 1.94
CA GLU A 59 11.34 19.80 2.97
C GLU A 59 10.23 19.54 3.98
N ASP A 60 10.55 18.83 5.05
CA ASP A 60 9.59 18.41 6.06
C ASP A 60 9.51 19.42 7.22
N LEU A 61 8.32 19.96 7.44
CA LEU A 61 7.97 20.91 8.50
C LEU A 61 7.01 20.31 9.53
N ALA A 62 6.67 19.03 9.42
CA ALA A 62 5.81 18.31 10.34
C ALA A 62 6.47 18.15 11.71
N PHE A 63 5.66 18.06 12.76
CA PHE A 63 6.10 17.82 14.14
C PHE A 63 5.17 16.82 14.81
N GLY A 64 5.71 15.76 15.41
CA GLY A 64 4.93 14.82 16.22
C GLY A 64 4.07 15.53 17.26
N GLY A 65 2.80 15.16 17.34
CA GLY A 65 1.81 15.76 18.25
C GLY A 65 1.25 17.12 17.79
N ALA A 66 1.62 17.63 16.62
CA ALA A 66 1.05 18.86 16.09
C ALA A 66 -0.46 18.74 15.86
N THR A 67 -1.21 19.76 16.26
CA THR A 67 -2.64 19.90 15.93
C THR A 67 -2.82 20.73 14.66
N ALA A 68 -3.94 20.55 13.97
CA ALA A 68 -4.37 21.45 12.92
C ALA A 68 -4.75 22.82 13.49
N SER A 69 -5.44 22.85 14.64
CA SER A 69 -5.90 24.10 15.24
C SER A 69 -5.01 24.59 16.39
N ALA A 70 -4.59 25.86 16.30
CA ALA A 70 -3.95 26.61 17.39
C ALA A 70 -4.91 26.98 18.54
N THR A 71 -6.22 26.85 18.33
CA THR A 71 -7.25 27.24 19.29
C THR A 71 -7.97 26.04 19.91
N SER A 72 -7.52 24.82 19.62
CA SER A 72 -8.06 23.63 20.28
C SER A 72 -7.82 23.76 21.80
N PRO A 73 -8.88 23.72 22.63
CA PRO A 73 -8.73 23.76 24.09
C PRO A 73 -8.09 22.49 24.66
N PHE A 74 -7.72 21.56 23.78
CA PHE A 74 -7.07 20.28 24.07
C PHE A 74 -5.71 20.16 23.36
N ALA A 75 -5.14 21.26 22.85
CA ALA A 75 -3.81 21.26 22.27
C ALA A 75 -2.76 20.89 23.33
N ASP A 76 -1.84 20.00 22.97
CA ASP A 76 -0.77 19.55 23.83
C ASP A 76 0.25 20.69 24.08
N SER A 77 1.17 20.52 25.03
CA SER A 77 2.15 21.55 25.41
C SER A 77 3.18 21.93 24.31
N LEU A 78 3.08 21.33 23.13
CA LEU A 78 3.95 21.58 21.98
C LEU A 78 3.53 22.88 21.26
N PRO A 79 4.43 23.86 21.11
CA PRO A 79 4.09 25.16 20.54
C PRO A 79 4.01 25.19 19.01
N VAL A 80 3.99 24.02 18.34
CA VAL A 80 4.05 23.93 16.87
C VAL A 80 2.80 23.21 16.35
N ASN A 81 1.81 23.99 15.92
CA ASN A 81 0.63 23.52 15.18
C ASN A 81 0.74 23.94 13.69
N LEU A 82 -0.23 23.55 12.87
CA LEU A 82 -0.23 23.81 11.42
C LEU A 82 0.02 25.30 11.07
N PRO A 83 -0.68 26.28 11.68
CA PRO A 83 -0.36 27.70 11.52
C PRO A 83 1.12 28.07 11.71
N GLU A 84 1.82 27.54 12.72
CA GLU A 84 3.25 27.82 12.89
C GLU A 84 4.12 27.16 11.83
N GLN A 85 3.79 25.94 11.40
CA GLN A 85 4.53 25.26 10.33
C GLN A 85 4.41 26.03 9.01
N VAL A 86 3.18 26.45 8.65
CA VAL A 86 2.92 27.28 7.46
C VAL A 86 3.62 28.64 7.57
N ALA A 87 3.56 29.30 8.74
CA ALA A 87 4.26 30.56 8.96
C ALA A 87 5.77 30.41 8.77
N ALA A 88 6.38 29.33 9.29
CA ALA A 88 7.80 29.05 9.14
C ALA A 88 8.19 28.91 7.65
N TYR A 89 7.41 28.18 6.86
CA TYR A 89 7.62 28.05 5.42
C TYR A 89 7.58 29.42 4.71
N LEU A 90 6.52 30.20 4.96
CA LEU A 90 6.33 31.50 4.33
C LEU A 90 7.44 32.49 4.69
N ILE A 91 7.92 32.46 5.94
CA ILE A 91 9.10 33.22 6.37
C ILE A 91 10.34 32.78 5.61
N GLY A 92 10.53 31.46 5.44
CA GLY A 92 11.64 30.86 4.69
C GLY A 92 11.66 31.25 3.21
N LEU A 93 10.51 31.58 2.61
CA LEU A 93 10.45 32.11 1.24
C LEU A 93 11.02 33.54 1.11
N HIS A 94 11.19 34.27 2.22
CA HIS A 94 11.71 35.63 2.24
C HIS A 94 10.97 36.59 1.28
N GLY A 95 9.63 36.47 1.24
CA GLY A 95 8.75 37.27 0.37
C GLY A 95 8.78 36.88 -1.12
N ARG A 96 9.46 35.79 -1.48
CA ARG A 96 9.43 35.22 -2.84
C ARG A 96 8.25 34.27 -2.99
N ARG A 97 7.92 33.93 -4.24
CA ARG A 97 7.01 32.81 -4.53
C ARG A 97 7.70 31.47 -4.29
N ALA A 98 6.91 30.44 -4.00
CA ALA A 98 7.34 29.06 -3.96
C ALA A 98 8.06 28.68 -5.27
N PRO A 99 9.15 27.87 -5.22
CA PRO A 99 9.81 27.37 -6.41
C PRO A 99 8.85 26.60 -7.33
N SER A 100 9.09 26.65 -8.64
CA SER A 100 8.33 25.85 -9.61
C SER A 100 8.48 24.35 -9.31
N GLY A 101 7.41 23.58 -9.50
CA GLY A 101 7.37 22.16 -9.19
C GLY A 101 7.32 21.85 -7.68
N THR A 102 6.93 22.83 -6.86
CA THR A 102 6.60 22.60 -5.45
C THR A 102 5.18 22.06 -5.31
N THR A 103 5.07 20.89 -4.71
CA THR A 103 3.82 20.35 -4.17
C THR A 103 3.87 20.45 -2.65
N ALA A 104 2.85 21.05 -2.03
CA ALA A 104 2.68 21.01 -0.57
C ALA A 104 1.86 19.77 -0.18
N VAL A 105 2.22 19.12 0.92
CA VAL A 105 1.44 18.04 1.54
C VAL A 105 0.89 18.57 2.86
N ILE A 106 -0.40 18.38 3.11
CA ILE A 106 -1.05 18.68 4.39
C ILE A 106 -1.67 17.38 4.91
N ASP A 107 -1.09 16.84 5.96
CA ASP A 107 -1.54 15.63 6.66
C ASP A 107 -1.55 15.89 8.17
N ILE A 108 -2.69 16.36 8.65
CA ILE A 108 -2.82 16.96 9.97
C ILE A 108 -4.26 16.86 10.47
N GLY A 109 -4.42 16.75 11.78
CA GLY A 109 -5.71 16.91 12.46
C GLY A 109 -6.05 15.75 13.36
N SER A 110 -5.46 14.57 13.15
CA SER A 110 -5.68 13.37 13.97
C SER A 110 -5.49 13.66 15.47
N ASN A 111 -4.46 14.43 15.82
CA ASN A 111 -4.23 14.86 17.22
C ASN A 111 -5.38 15.69 17.80
N ASP A 112 -6.06 16.55 17.03
CA ASP A 112 -7.22 17.31 17.51
C ASP A 112 -8.36 16.38 17.95
N TYR A 113 -8.60 15.31 17.19
CA TYR A 113 -9.64 14.32 17.48
C TYR A 113 -9.24 13.38 18.61
N ILE A 114 -8.00 12.87 18.61
CA ILE A 114 -7.46 12.03 19.69
C ILE A 114 -7.57 12.79 21.03
N ASN A 115 -7.08 14.02 21.07
CA ASN A 115 -7.13 14.86 22.27
C ASN A 115 -8.58 15.12 22.72
N PHE A 116 -9.51 15.38 21.79
CA PHE A 116 -10.92 15.55 22.12
C PHE A 116 -11.53 14.27 22.71
N LEU A 117 -11.34 13.13 22.05
CA LEU A 117 -11.92 11.84 22.42
C LEU A 117 -11.38 11.34 23.77
N GLN A 118 -10.11 11.59 24.06
CA GLN A 118 -9.47 11.19 25.32
C GLN A 118 -9.68 12.20 26.47
N SER A 119 -10.07 13.45 26.19
CA SER A 119 -10.29 14.48 27.22
C SER A 119 -11.50 14.22 28.14
N GLY A 120 -12.43 13.35 27.73
CA GLY A 120 -13.72 13.19 28.40
C GLY A 120 -14.66 14.39 28.24
N ALA A 121 -14.39 15.30 27.29
CA ALA A 121 -15.25 16.43 26.98
C ALA A 121 -16.64 16.00 26.48
N SER A 122 -17.62 16.90 26.61
CA SER A 122 -18.97 16.66 26.11
C SER A 122 -18.97 16.48 24.59
N LEU A 123 -19.65 15.43 24.12
CA LEU A 123 -19.87 15.15 22.70
C LEU A 123 -20.55 16.29 21.93
N SER A 124 -21.26 17.19 22.62
CA SER A 124 -21.83 18.40 22.02
C SER A 124 -20.78 19.34 21.39
N LYS A 125 -19.49 19.19 21.75
CA LYS A 125 -18.38 19.97 21.19
C LYS A 125 -17.79 19.38 19.90
N ALA A 126 -18.17 18.16 19.51
CA ALA A 126 -17.68 17.52 18.29
C ALA A 126 -17.77 18.43 17.03
N PRO A 127 -18.92 19.10 16.73
CA PRO A 127 -19.00 19.99 15.57
C PRO A 127 -18.02 21.17 15.65
N GLN A 128 -17.68 21.63 16.86
CA GLN A 128 -16.74 22.73 17.06
C GLN A 128 -15.31 22.29 16.72
N VAL A 129 -14.92 21.07 17.12
CA VAL A 129 -13.60 20.48 16.77
C VAL A 129 -13.47 20.39 15.25
N VAL A 130 -14.44 19.78 14.57
CA VAL A 130 -14.48 19.68 13.11
C VAL A 130 -14.36 21.06 12.45
N SER A 131 -15.18 22.03 12.88
CA SER A 131 -15.12 23.38 12.30
C SER A 131 -13.77 24.07 12.50
N SER A 132 -13.09 23.79 13.61
CA SER A 132 -11.80 24.39 13.92
C SER A 132 -10.66 23.80 13.08
N VAL A 133 -10.65 22.48 12.89
CA VAL A 133 -9.68 21.78 12.05
C VAL A 133 -9.82 22.23 10.60
N VAL A 134 -11.04 22.13 10.05
CA VAL A 134 -11.36 22.49 8.67
C VAL A 134 -11.03 23.96 8.38
N SER A 135 -11.37 24.88 9.29
CA SER A 135 -11.05 26.30 9.10
C SER A 135 -9.54 26.59 9.10
N SER A 136 -8.77 25.88 9.93
CA SER A 136 -7.31 26.05 9.99
C SER A 136 -6.64 25.53 8.72
N VAL A 137 -7.05 24.35 8.25
CA VAL A 137 -6.57 23.75 6.99
C VAL A 137 -6.93 24.62 5.79
N ALA A 138 -8.16 25.16 5.73
CA ALA A 138 -8.55 26.09 4.67
C ALA A 138 -7.65 27.35 4.65
N THR A 139 -7.33 27.90 5.82
CA THR A 139 -6.43 29.06 5.94
C THR A 139 -5.01 28.72 5.47
N ALA A 140 -4.51 27.52 5.77
CA ALA A 140 -3.22 27.04 5.30
C ALA A 140 -3.19 26.91 3.76
N ILE A 141 -4.22 26.31 3.17
CA ILE A 141 -4.39 26.16 1.71
C ILE A 141 -4.35 27.53 1.03
N ASP A 142 -5.12 28.49 1.52
CA ASP A 142 -5.15 29.85 0.98
C ASP A 142 -3.78 30.53 1.04
N ALA A 143 -3.09 30.41 2.18
CA ALA A 143 -1.78 31.02 2.38
C ALA A 143 -0.69 30.41 1.46
N LEU A 144 -0.68 29.09 1.31
CA LEU A 144 0.25 28.38 0.42
C LEU A 144 -0.04 28.68 -1.05
N THR A 145 -1.31 28.75 -1.43
CA THR A 145 -1.74 29.14 -2.78
C THR A 145 -1.31 30.56 -3.09
N ALA A 146 -1.50 31.50 -2.15
CA ALA A 146 -1.05 32.89 -2.28
C ALA A 146 0.49 32.99 -2.40
N ALA A 147 1.22 32.10 -1.73
CA ALA A 147 2.67 31.98 -1.86
C ALA A 147 3.13 31.37 -3.19
N GLY A 148 2.22 30.87 -4.02
CA GLY A 148 2.51 30.34 -5.36
C GLY A 148 2.77 28.84 -5.41
N VAL A 149 2.37 28.08 -4.39
CA VAL A 149 2.33 26.61 -4.45
C VAL A 149 1.30 26.17 -5.50
N GLN A 150 1.74 25.35 -6.45
CA GLN A 150 0.93 25.01 -7.64
C GLN A 150 0.06 23.77 -7.44
N LYS A 151 0.45 22.85 -6.56
CA LYS A 151 -0.29 21.65 -6.21
C LYS A 151 -0.24 21.45 -4.70
N ILE A 152 -1.37 21.13 -4.08
CA ILE A 152 -1.51 20.82 -2.66
C ILE A 152 -2.15 19.43 -2.57
N ALA A 153 -1.43 18.48 -1.99
CA ALA A 153 -1.96 17.18 -1.61
C ALA A 153 -2.58 17.32 -0.21
N LEU A 154 -3.90 17.25 -0.12
CA LEU A 154 -4.63 17.27 1.15
C LEU A 154 -4.99 15.84 1.53
N PHE A 155 -4.41 15.33 2.60
CA PHE A 155 -4.67 14.00 3.10
C PHE A 155 -5.95 14.04 3.95
N THR A 156 -6.84 13.06 3.74
CA THR A 156 -7.94 12.82 4.67
C THR A 156 -7.40 12.23 5.98
N LEU A 157 -8.13 12.42 7.08
CA LEU A 157 -7.79 11.75 8.33
C LEU A 157 -7.89 10.22 8.13
N PRO A 158 -6.91 9.43 8.59
CA PRO A 158 -7.06 7.98 8.64
C PRO A 158 -8.23 7.58 9.55
N ASP A 159 -8.80 6.39 9.36
CA ASP A 159 -9.81 5.89 10.30
C ASP A 159 -9.18 5.59 11.67
N LEU A 160 -9.41 6.46 12.66
CA LEU A 160 -8.88 6.27 14.01
C LEU A 160 -9.47 5.02 14.68
N SER A 161 -10.66 4.60 14.28
CA SER A 161 -11.35 3.46 14.88
C SER A 161 -10.68 2.12 14.59
N VAL A 162 -9.82 2.02 13.58
CA VAL A 162 -9.08 0.77 13.28
C VAL A 162 -7.74 0.67 14.02
N THR A 163 -7.29 1.74 14.68
CA THR A 163 -6.01 1.73 15.41
C THR A 163 -6.05 0.80 16.63
N PRO A 164 -4.94 0.10 16.94
CA PRO A 164 -4.87 -0.77 18.11
C PRO A 164 -5.22 -0.06 19.43
N GLU A 165 -4.83 1.20 19.60
CA GLU A 165 -5.13 1.99 20.80
C GLU A 165 -6.64 2.19 20.97
N PHE A 166 -7.36 2.61 19.92
CA PHE A 166 -8.80 2.82 20.01
C PHE A 166 -9.56 1.51 20.18
N GLN A 167 -9.12 0.44 19.52
CA GLN A 167 -9.66 -0.91 19.71
C GLN A 167 -9.49 -1.38 21.17
N ALA A 168 -8.31 -1.18 21.76
CA ALA A 168 -8.04 -1.51 23.15
C ALA A 168 -8.87 -0.68 24.14
N LEU A 169 -9.01 0.63 23.90
CA LEU A 169 -9.86 1.52 24.70
C LEU A 169 -11.33 1.07 24.69
N ALA A 170 -11.84 0.67 23.52
CA ALA A 170 -13.21 0.18 23.37
C ALA A 170 -13.42 -1.19 24.06
N ALA A 171 -12.44 -2.09 23.98
CA ALA A 171 -12.51 -3.40 24.63
C ALA A 171 -12.48 -3.32 26.17
N GLY A 172 -11.84 -2.29 26.73
CA GLY A 172 -11.69 -2.11 28.17
C GLY A 172 -12.96 -1.69 28.93
N SER A 173 -14.03 -1.29 28.25
CA SER A 173 -15.28 -0.86 28.89
C SER A 173 -16.49 -0.96 27.96
N SER A 174 -17.55 -1.66 28.40
CA SER A 174 -18.84 -1.68 27.68
C SER A 174 -19.51 -0.30 27.59
N ALA A 175 -19.08 0.69 28.40
CA ALA A 175 -19.52 2.08 28.29
C ALA A 175 -18.83 2.86 27.17
N LEU A 176 -17.73 2.34 26.60
CA LEU A 176 -16.98 2.91 25.49
C LEU A 176 -17.30 2.21 24.15
N ALA A 177 -18.32 1.35 24.09
CA ALA A 177 -18.75 0.70 22.86
C ALA A 177 -19.16 1.71 21.75
N GLY A 178 -19.53 2.95 22.13
CA GLY A 178 -19.77 4.04 21.19
C GLY A 178 -18.55 4.85 20.78
N LEU A 179 -17.37 4.61 21.39
CA LEU A 179 -16.14 5.38 21.12
C LEU A 179 -15.63 5.16 19.70
N LEU A 180 -15.60 3.90 19.23
CA LEU A 180 -15.18 3.57 17.87
C LEU A 180 -16.11 4.19 16.83
N ALA A 181 -17.42 4.05 17.05
CA ALA A 181 -18.44 4.65 16.19
C ALA A 181 -18.31 6.17 16.14
N LEU A 182 -18.10 6.81 17.29
CA LEU A 182 -17.90 8.25 17.37
C LEU A 182 -16.59 8.69 16.69
N ALA A 183 -15.48 8.00 16.91
CA ALA A 183 -14.20 8.32 16.26
C ALA A 183 -14.38 8.30 14.73
N ARG A 184 -14.93 7.21 14.20
CA ARG A 184 -15.24 7.08 12.78
C ARG A 184 -16.22 8.15 12.27
N GLU A 185 -17.28 8.46 13.02
CA GLU A 185 -18.24 9.52 12.66
C GLU A 185 -17.56 10.90 12.52
N LEU A 186 -16.59 11.20 13.39
CA LEU A 186 -15.84 12.46 13.35
C LEU A 186 -14.87 12.49 12.16
N ASP A 187 -14.18 11.39 11.90
CA ASP A 187 -13.29 11.25 10.75
C ASP A 187 -14.09 11.44 9.45
N VAL A 188 -15.23 10.77 9.31
CA VAL A 188 -16.15 10.92 8.18
C VAL A 188 -16.63 12.36 8.03
N ALA A 189 -17.06 13.00 9.11
CA ALA A 189 -17.53 14.38 9.06
C ALA A 189 -16.42 15.37 8.64
N ASN A 190 -15.20 15.19 9.13
CA ASN A 190 -14.04 15.99 8.72
C ASN A 190 -13.70 15.76 7.25
N ASN A 191 -13.61 14.50 6.84
CA ASN A 191 -13.15 14.11 5.51
C ASN A 191 -14.17 14.53 4.43
N GLN A 192 -15.46 14.53 4.75
CA GLN A 192 -16.48 15.16 3.89
C GLN A 192 -16.24 16.67 3.72
N ALA A 193 -15.83 17.37 4.78
CA ALA A 193 -15.50 18.79 4.69
C ALA A 193 -14.19 19.03 3.92
N PHE A 194 -13.18 18.16 4.06
CA PHE A 194 -11.95 18.22 3.27
C PHE A 194 -12.22 17.96 1.78
N ALA A 195 -13.10 17.03 1.44
CA ALA A 195 -13.52 16.80 0.06
C ALA A 195 -14.21 18.05 -0.53
N GLN A 196 -15.06 18.75 0.24
CA GLN A 196 -15.66 20.01 -0.18
C GLN A 196 -14.62 21.14 -0.34
N LEU A 197 -13.62 21.19 0.54
CA LEU A 197 -12.49 22.12 0.38
C LEU A 197 -11.71 21.82 -0.90
N ALA A 198 -11.31 20.57 -1.15
CA ALA A 198 -10.60 20.19 -2.37
C ALA A 198 -11.42 20.53 -3.63
N ALA A 199 -12.72 20.23 -3.64
CA ALA A 199 -13.60 20.54 -4.77
C ALA A 199 -13.73 22.05 -5.05
N SER A 200 -13.50 22.91 -4.05
CA SER A 200 -13.54 24.37 -4.22
C SER A 200 -12.18 25.01 -4.53
N HIS A 201 -11.09 24.24 -4.52
CA HIS A 201 -9.72 24.71 -4.75
C HIS A 201 -9.06 23.96 -5.91
N PRO A 202 -8.91 24.56 -7.10
CA PRO A 202 -8.43 23.87 -8.30
C PRO A 202 -7.01 23.29 -8.21
N ASN A 203 -6.19 23.79 -7.27
CA ASN A 203 -4.83 23.32 -7.02
C ASN A 203 -4.74 22.30 -5.88
N VAL A 204 -5.86 21.92 -5.27
CA VAL A 204 -5.90 20.93 -4.19
C VAL A 204 -6.35 19.59 -4.76
N GLN A 205 -5.57 18.56 -4.47
CA GLN A 205 -5.87 17.17 -4.78
C GLN A 205 -6.03 16.40 -3.47
N LEU A 206 -7.14 15.67 -3.34
CA LEU A 206 -7.41 14.90 -2.14
C LEU A 206 -6.71 13.54 -2.22
N VAL A 207 -5.94 13.19 -1.19
CA VAL A 207 -5.38 11.85 -0.99
C VAL A 207 -6.21 11.18 0.10
N ASP A 208 -7.11 10.28 -0.30
CA ASP A 208 -8.11 9.72 0.61
C ASP A 208 -7.58 8.53 1.44
N ILE A 209 -6.74 8.83 2.44
CA ILE A 209 -6.17 7.84 3.35
C ILE A 209 -7.24 7.12 4.18
N PHE A 210 -8.37 7.76 4.48
CA PHE A 210 -9.50 7.09 5.13
C PHE A 210 -9.96 5.84 4.35
N LYS A 211 -10.09 5.98 3.03
CA LYS A 211 -10.43 4.87 2.14
C LYS A 211 -9.34 3.79 2.10
N LEU A 212 -8.07 4.20 2.14
CA LEU A 212 -6.96 3.26 2.22
C LEU A 212 -6.98 2.49 3.56
N THR A 213 -7.18 3.16 4.69
CA THR A 213 -7.25 2.50 6.00
C THR A 213 -8.44 1.56 6.12
N ASP A 214 -9.59 1.91 5.53
CA ASP A 214 -10.74 1.01 5.44
C ASP A 214 -10.40 -0.25 4.60
N ALA A 215 -9.72 -0.06 3.46
CA ALA A 215 -9.29 -1.16 2.61
C ALA A 215 -8.32 -2.11 3.31
N VAL A 216 -7.30 -1.57 3.98
CA VAL A 216 -6.34 -2.34 4.76
C VAL A 216 -7.03 -3.07 5.92
N ALA A 217 -7.98 -2.42 6.60
CA ALA A 217 -8.69 -3.06 7.70
C ALA A 217 -9.59 -4.22 7.26
N ALA A 218 -10.17 -4.14 6.06
CA ALA A 218 -11.06 -5.18 5.54
C ALA A 218 -10.33 -6.36 4.91
N ASP A 219 -9.21 -6.11 4.23
CA ASP A 219 -8.42 -7.15 3.56
C ASP A 219 -6.91 -6.90 3.75
N PRO A 220 -6.39 -7.03 4.99
CA PRO A 220 -5.01 -6.67 5.30
C PRO A 220 -3.99 -7.48 4.52
N ALA A 221 -4.30 -8.75 4.24
CA ALA A 221 -3.40 -9.64 3.51
C ALA A 221 -3.18 -9.16 2.07
N ASN A 222 -4.17 -8.46 1.48
CA ASN A 222 -4.01 -7.89 0.14
C ASN A 222 -2.94 -6.79 0.07
N PHE A 223 -2.65 -6.17 1.21
CA PHE A 223 -1.60 -5.15 1.36
C PHE A 223 -0.33 -5.71 2.02
N GLY A 224 -0.21 -7.04 2.13
CA GLY A 224 0.95 -7.70 2.73
C GLY A 224 0.95 -7.72 4.26
N PHE A 225 -0.19 -7.46 4.91
CA PHE A 225 -0.29 -7.50 6.38
C PHE A 225 -0.98 -8.77 6.88
N ARG A 226 -0.37 -9.40 7.87
CA ARG A 226 -0.92 -10.54 8.61
C ARG A 226 -1.45 -10.14 9.98
N ASP A 227 -0.97 -9.03 10.53
CA ASP A 227 -1.48 -8.46 11.79
C ASP A 227 -1.66 -6.95 11.67
N ILE A 228 -2.87 -6.49 11.99
CA ILE A 228 -3.25 -5.07 12.08
C ILE A 228 -3.75 -4.70 13.48
N THR A 229 -3.66 -5.63 14.42
CA THR A 229 -4.26 -5.53 15.75
C THR A 229 -3.22 -5.43 16.84
N THR A 230 -2.08 -6.12 16.70
CA THR A 230 -1.00 -6.10 17.69
C THR A 230 0.11 -5.17 17.22
N PRO A 231 0.48 -4.14 17.99
CA PRO A 231 1.62 -3.30 17.66
C PRO A 231 2.93 -4.09 17.61
N LEU A 232 3.80 -3.76 16.64
CA LEU A 232 5.11 -4.40 16.47
C LEU A 232 5.97 -4.32 17.73
N ILE A 233 5.92 -3.21 18.48
CA ILE A 233 6.69 -3.04 19.72
C ILE A 233 6.24 -3.96 20.86
N ASP A 234 5.01 -4.48 20.77
CA ASP A 234 4.42 -5.35 21.79
C ASP A 234 4.63 -6.84 21.50
N LEU A 235 5.11 -7.19 20.29
CA LEU A 235 5.36 -8.58 19.89
C LEU A 235 6.55 -9.19 20.65
N ASN A 236 6.34 -10.40 21.15
CA ASN A 236 7.38 -11.16 21.82
C ASN A 236 8.27 -11.94 20.82
N PRO A 237 9.45 -12.43 21.24
CA PRO A 237 10.37 -13.12 20.33
C PRO A 237 9.81 -14.37 19.64
N ALA A 238 8.82 -15.06 20.21
CA ALA A 238 8.20 -16.22 19.58
C ALA A 238 7.16 -15.82 18.53
N GLU A 239 6.50 -14.66 18.69
CA GLU A 239 5.61 -14.09 17.68
C GLU A 239 6.42 -13.59 16.48
N LEU A 240 7.54 -12.90 16.71
CA LEU A 240 8.46 -12.43 15.67
C LEU A 240 9.13 -13.57 14.86
N MET A 241 9.10 -14.81 15.36
CA MET A 241 9.54 -16.00 14.61
C MET A 241 8.50 -16.48 13.58
N ASN A 242 7.27 -15.98 13.64
CA ASN A 242 6.17 -16.39 12.75
C ASN A 242 5.54 -15.20 12.01
N LEU A 243 5.97 -13.98 12.33
CA LEU A 243 5.41 -12.73 11.81
C LEU A 243 6.56 -11.74 11.60
N ALA A 244 6.86 -11.44 10.34
CA ALA A 244 7.91 -10.51 9.99
C ALA A 244 7.49 -9.05 10.29
N PRO A 245 8.41 -8.15 10.64
CA PRO A 245 8.08 -6.75 10.96
C PRO A 245 7.30 -5.99 9.87
N ASN A 246 7.46 -6.39 8.61
CA ASN A 246 6.76 -5.83 7.45
C ASN A 246 5.35 -6.40 7.24
N GLU A 247 5.02 -7.51 7.90
CA GLU A 247 3.69 -8.12 7.88
C GLU A 247 2.78 -7.55 8.99
N VAL A 248 3.27 -6.56 9.74
CA VAL A 248 2.56 -5.86 10.81
C VAL A 248 2.25 -4.44 10.37
N ALA A 249 0.99 -4.02 10.43
CA ALA A 249 0.60 -2.69 9.97
C ALA A 249 0.94 -1.57 10.97
N PHE A 250 0.91 -1.85 12.29
CA PHE A 250 1.11 -0.85 13.33
C PHE A 250 2.43 -1.04 14.09
N PHE A 251 3.20 0.04 14.24
CA PHE A 251 4.42 0.05 15.04
C PHE A 251 4.10 0.11 16.53
N ASP A 252 3.29 1.10 16.93
CA ASP A 252 2.74 1.28 18.27
C ASP A 252 1.20 1.30 18.23
N GLY A 253 0.53 1.78 19.29
CA GLY A 253 -0.93 1.81 19.35
C GLY A 253 -1.62 2.68 18.29
N LEU A 254 -0.92 3.64 17.68
CA LEU A 254 -1.48 4.62 16.75
C LEU A 254 -0.74 4.64 15.42
N HIS A 255 0.58 4.53 15.44
CA HIS A 255 1.41 4.83 14.29
C HIS A 255 1.70 3.59 13.44
N PRO A 256 1.69 3.74 12.10
CA PRO A 256 1.98 2.63 11.19
C PRO A 256 3.46 2.22 11.22
N THR A 257 3.74 0.98 10.82
CA THR A 257 5.10 0.54 10.53
C THR A 257 5.64 1.20 9.26
N TYR A 258 6.95 1.05 9.03
CA TYR A 258 7.61 1.43 7.78
C TYR A 258 6.92 0.84 6.54
N ALA A 259 6.44 -0.40 6.64
CA ALA A 259 5.73 -1.07 5.55
C ALA A 259 4.37 -0.43 5.27
N ALA A 260 3.59 -0.13 6.31
CA ALA A 260 2.32 0.59 6.17
C ALA A 260 2.50 2.04 5.69
N HIS A 261 3.57 2.72 6.10
CA HIS A 261 3.96 3.99 5.50
C HIS A 261 4.33 3.87 4.01
N GLY A 262 4.90 2.74 3.58
CA GLY A 262 5.16 2.44 2.17
C GLY A 262 3.88 2.33 1.35
N ILE A 263 2.87 1.62 1.86
CA ILE A 263 1.53 1.55 1.23
C ILE A 263 0.91 2.95 1.12
N GLN A 264 1.02 3.76 2.19
CA GLN A 264 0.54 5.15 2.18
C GLN A 264 1.26 6.02 1.15
N ALA A 265 2.58 5.84 1.00
CA ALA A 265 3.38 6.54 -0.02
C ALA A 265 2.96 6.13 -1.43
N ALA A 266 2.85 4.82 -1.71
CA ALA A 266 2.43 4.30 -3.01
C ALA A 266 1.01 4.76 -3.40
N PHE A 267 0.08 4.81 -2.43
CA PHE A 267 -1.25 5.36 -2.63
C PHE A 267 -1.20 6.86 -2.98
N ALA A 268 -0.40 7.63 -2.25
CA ALA A 268 -0.24 9.06 -2.53
C ALA A 268 0.46 9.32 -3.88
N ASP A 269 1.46 8.52 -4.24
CA ASP A 269 2.11 8.56 -5.56
C ASP A 269 1.07 8.35 -6.65
N ALA A 270 0.33 7.23 -6.59
CA ALA A 270 -0.74 6.92 -7.55
C ALA A 270 -1.74 8.07 -7.72
N VAL A 271 -2.20 8.68 -6.63
CA VAL A 271 -3.06 9.87 -6.70
C VAL A 271 -2.36 11.02 -7.41
N LEU A 272 -1.13 11.35 -7.02
CA LEU A 272 -0.43 12.54 -7.51
C LEU A 272 0.06 12.44 -8.95
N THR A 273 0.26 11.21 -9.45
CA THR A 273 0.87 10.94 -10.75
C THR A 273 -0.10 10.49 -11.83
N SER A 274 -1.29 9.98 -11.48
CA SER A 274 -2.30 9.60 -12.47
C SER A 274 -3.01 10.82 -13.07
N ASP A 275 -3.43 10.68 -14.33
CA ASP A 275 -4.23 11.67 -15.06
C ASP A 275 -5.63 11.79 -14.45
N HIS A 276 -6.22 10.67 -14.03
CA HIS A 276 -7.47 10.65 -13.27
C HIS A 276 -7.39 9.69 -12.08
N THR A 277 -8.12 10.04 -11.02
CA THR A 277 -8.29 9.20 -9.84
C THR A 277 -9.77 8.95 -9.63
N GLN A 278 -10.15 7.69 -9.45
CA GLN A 278 -11.52 7.28 -9.16
C GLN A 278 -11.54 6.34 -7.95
N PHE A 279 -12.07 6.85 -6.83
CA PHE A 279 -12.38 6.04 -5.67
C PHE A 279 -13.79 5.46 -5.81
N LEU A 280 -13.93 4.13 -5.84
CA LEU A 280 -15.25 3.51 -5.86
C LEU A 280 -15.84 3.52 -4.44
N ASP A 281 -17.15 3.67 -4.37
CA ASP A 281 -17.93 3.82 -3.15
C ASP A 281 -19.07 2.79 -3.06
N GLY A 282 -19.01 1.72 -3.87
CA GLY A 282 -20.07 0.72 -3.91
C GLY A 282 -21.37 1.17 -4.58
N THR A 283 -21.41 2.33 -5.25
CA THR A 283 -22.60 2.76 -6.02
C THR A 283 -22.60 2.23 -7.46
N GLN A 284 -21.46 1.79 -7.98
CA GLN A 284 -21.27 1.37 -9.37
C GLN A 284 -20.61 -0.01 -9.43
N SER A 285 -21.22 -0.96 -10.13
CA SER A 285 -20.63 -2.29 -10.36
C SER A 285 -19.91 -2.42 -11.71
N VAL A 286 -20.08 -1.43 -12.59
CA VAL A 286 -19.41 -1.38 -13.89
C VAL A 286 -18.71 -0.03 -14.01
N VAL A 287 -17.39 -0.07 -14.18
CA VAL A 287 -16.51 1.10 -14.23
C VAL A 287 -15.77 1.10 -15.57
N GLN A 288 -15.65 2.28 -16.15
CA GLN A 288 -14.88 2.52 -17.37
C GLN A 288 -13.97 3.69 -17.07
N ALA A 289 -12.67 3.47 -17.14
CA ALA A 289 -11.70 4.53 -16.98
C ALA A 289 -11.72 5.49 -18.19
N GLN A 290 -11.01 6.59 -18.03
CA GLN A 290 -10.91 7.64 -19.03
C GLN A 290 -9.72 7.32 -19.97
N ASN A 291 -9.32 8.29 -20.80
CA ASN A 291 -8.07 8.14 -21.55
C ASN A 291 -6.92 8.71 -20.71
N GLY A 292 -5.78 8.05 -20.71
CA GLY A 292 -4.63 8.44 -19.90
C GLY A 292 -4.40 7.45 -18.77
N SER A 293 -3.38 7.69 -17.96
CA SER A 293 -3.08 6.81 -16.83
C SER A 293 -4.07 7.05 -15.70
N ASP A 294 -4.89 6.05 -15.36
CA ASP A 294 -5.91 6.16 -14.33
C ASP A 294 -5.55 5.40 -13.06
N PHE A 295 -5.92 5.95 -11.90
CA PHE A 295 -5.89 5.25 -10.62
C PHE A 295 -7.31 4.95 -10.17
N ILE A 296 -7.71 3.68 -10.22
CA ILE A 296 -9.01 3.19 -9.76
C ILE A 296 -8.79 2.40 -8.48
N PHE A 297 -9.46 2.81 -7.40
CA PHE A 297 -9.33 2.16 -6.11
C PHE A 297 -10.70 1.89 -5.49
N ALA A 298 -11.04 0.61 -5.36
CA ALA A 298 -12.27 0.16 -4.74
C ALA A 298 -12.12 0.07 -3.23
N THR A 299 -13.08 0.62 -2.51
CA THR A 299 -13.15 0.44 -1.05
C THR A 299 -14.03 -0.74 -0.67
N PRO A 300 -13.74 -1.42 0.44
CA PRO A 300 -14.67 -2.37 1.03
C PRO A 300 -15.99 -1.69 1.35
N SER A 301 -17.09 -2.45 1.19
CA SER A 301 -18.48 -2.12 1.53
C SER A 301 -18.73 -0.72 2.13
N ASP A 302 -19.27 0.21 1.33
CA ASP A 302 -19.97 1.37 1.87
C ASP A 302 -21.11 0.85 2.78
N PRO A 303 -21.28 1.34 4.02
CA PRO A 303 -22.42 1.00 4.87
C PRO A 303 -23.78 1.18 4.18
N ALA A 304 -23.89 2.08 3.19
CA ALA A 304 -25.08 2.25 2.35
C ALA A 304 -25.21 1.19 1.24
N HIS A 305 -24.10 0.58 0.82
CA HIS A 305 -24.01 -0.46 -0.21
C HIS A 305 -23.21 -1.69 0.24
N PRO A 306 -23.60 -2.35 1.36
CA PRO A 306 -22.75 -3.36 2.00
C PRO A 306 -22.60 -4.67 1.22
N ASN A 307 -23.38 -4.83 0.14
CA ASN A 307 -23.39 -6.03 -0.69
C ASN A 307 -22.78 -5.80 -2.09
N LEU A 308 -22.32 -4.58 -2.41
CA LEU A 308 -21.66 -4.33 -3.70
C LEU A 308 -20.14 -4.43 -3.54
N THR A 309 -19.66 -5.64 -3.77
CA THR A 309 -18.23 -6.02 -3.79
C THR A 309 -17.78 -6.48 -5.16
N ASP A 310 -18.73 -6.77 -6.06
CA ASP A 310 -18.44 -7.35 -7.37
C ASP A 310 -18.36 -6.25 -8.42
N TYR A 311 -17.19 -6.12 -9.05
CA TYR A 311 -16.88 -5.05 -10.00
C TYR A 311 -16.49 -5.60 -11.38
N THR A 312 -16.95 -4.93 -12.43
CA THR A 312 -16.42 -5.04 -13.78
C THR A 312 -15.73 -3.73 -14.15
N ILE A 313 -14.41 -3.75 -14.34
CA ILE A 313 -13.59 -2.55 -14.55
C ILE A 313 -12.87 -2.66 -15.90
N THR A 314 -12.83 -1.57 -16.65
CA THR A 314 -12.01 -1.45 -17.88
C THR A 314 -11.11 -0.22 -17.75
N GLY A 315 -9.78 -0.42 -17.79
CA GLY A 315 -8.76 0.62 -17.75
C GLY A 315 -8.71 1.43 -19.05
N GLY A 316 -8.67 0.76 -20.20
CA GLY A 316 -8.73 1.42 -21.49
C GLY A 316 -7.35 1.74 -22.05
N VAL A 317 -6.99 3.01 -22.16
CA VAL A 317 -5.72 3.45 -22.77
C VAL A 317 -4.93 4.25 -21.76
N GLY A 318 -3.74 3.78 -21.41
CA GLY A 318 -2.91 4.41 -20.39
C GLY A 318 -2.16 3.35 -19.61
N ASN A 319 -1.24 3.77 -18.73
CA ASN A 319 -0.69 2.84 -17.74
C ASN A 319 -1.58 2.98 -16.49
N ASP A 320 -2.48 2.04 -16.28
CA ASP A 320 -3.51 2.12 -15.26
C ASP A 320 -3.08 1.40 -13.97
N LEU A 321 -3.50 1.96 -12.83
CA LEU A 321 -3.38 1.35 -11.51
C LEU A 321 -4.79 1.00 -11.02
N ILE A 322 -5.12 -0.29 -10.96
CA ILE A 322 -6.48 -0.75 -10.65
C ILE A 322 -6.43 -1.67 -9.44
N PHE A 323 -7.02 -1.22 -8.32
CA PHE A 323 -7.23 -2.02 -7.11
C PHE A 323 -8.72 -2.28 -6.98
N ALA A 324 -9.17 -3.48 -7.36
CA ALA A 324 -10.58 -3.81 -7.47
C ALA A 324 -11.26 -4.16 -6.13
N GLY A 325 -10.47 -4.30 -5.05
CA GLY A 325 -10.96 -4.59 -3.72
C GLY A 325 -11.53 -6.02 -3.59
N PRO A 326 -12.10 -6.38 -2.43
CA PRO A 326 -12.65 -7.72 -2.21
C PRO A 326 -13.92 -7.95 -3.04
N GLY A 327 -14.14 -9.18 -3.49
CA GLY A 327 -15.36 -9.61 -4.19
C GLY A 327 -15.08 -10.44 -5.44
N ASN A 328 -16.11 -10.72 -6.24
CA ASN A 328 -15.89 -11.32 -7.56
C ASN A 328 -15.65 -10.21 -8.59
N VAL A 329 -14.45 -10.14 -9.13
CA VAL A 329 -14.04 -9.04 -9.99
C VAL A 329 -13.70 -9.50 -11.39
N THR A 330 -14.03 -8.67 -12.38
CA THR A 330 -13.58 -8.81 -13.76
C THR A 330 -12.90 -7.51 -14.16
N VAL A 331 -11.61 -7.56 -14.48
CA VAL A 331 -10.84 -6.37 -14.84
C VAL A 331 -10.13 -6.58 -16.18
N GLN A 332 -10.20 -5.56 -17.03
CA GLN A 332 -9.42 -5.47 -18.26
C GLN A 332 -8.55 -4.21 -18.19
N GLY A 333 -7.22 -4.36 -18.29
CA GLY A 333 -6.27 -3.25 -18.36
C GLY A 333 -6.45 -2.48 -19.66
N GLY A 334 -6.13 -3.10 -20.79
CA GLY A 334 -6.38 -2.54 -22.12
C GLY A 334 -5.08 -2.35 -22.88
N THR A 335 -4.65 -1.10 -23.07
CA THR A 335 -3.36 -0.80 -23.72
C THR A 335 -2.54 0.13 -22.85
N GLY A 336 -1.27 -0.20 -22.69
CA GLY A 336 -0.34 0.45 -21.77
C GLY A 336 0.17 -0.58 -20.78
N ASN A 337 0.99 -0.15 -19.83
CA ASN A 337 1.58 -1.04 -18.83
C ASN A 337 0.75 -0.93 -17.55
N ASP A 338 -0.15 -1.87 -17.33
CA ASP A 338 -1.17 -1.80 -16.29
C ASP A 338 -0.76 -2.60 -15.06
N LEU A 339 -1.00 -2.06 -13.86
CA LEU A 339 -0.94 -2.82 -12.61
C LEU A 339 -2.36 -3.02 -12.10
N ILE A 340 -2.77 -4.28 -12.05
CA ILE A 340 -4.11 -4.68 -11.67
C ILE A 340 -4.03 -5.63 -10.48
N ASP A 341 -4.62 -5.23 -9.36
CA ASP A 341 -4.83 -6.08 -8.20
C ASP A 341 -6.32 -6.36 -7.98
N ALA A 342 -6.66 -7.64 -7.93
CA ALA A 342 -8.01 -8.12 -7.80
C ALA A 342 -8.54 -8.18 -6.36
N GLY A 343 -7.68 -8.02 -5.35
CA GLY A 343 -8.08 -8.31 -3.97
C GLY A 343 -8.33 -9.80 -3.70
N SER A 344 -9.10 -10.05 -2.64
CA SER A 344 -9.69 -11.36 -2.32
C SER A 344 -11.00 -11.64 -3.07
N GLY A 345 -11.39 -12.91 -3.19
CA GLY A 345 -12.57 -13.34 -3.97
C GLY A 345 -12.20 -13.83 -5.37
N ASN A 346 -13.16 -14.22 -6.22
CA ASN A 346 -12.81 -14.81 -7.52
C ASN A 346 -12.45 -13.71 -8.54
N ALA A 347 -11.30 -13.83 -9.18
CA ALA A 347 -10.82 -12.84 -10.13
C ALA A 347 -10.83 -13.35 -11.58
N THR A 348 -11.23 -12.50 -12.52
CA THR A 348 -10.93 -12.66 -13.95
C THR A 348 -10.22 -11.40 -14.46
N LEU A 349 -8.91 -11.50 -14.69
CA LEU A 349 -8.07 -10.37 -15.12
C LEU A 349 -7.57 -10.57 -16.54
N SER A 350 -7.51 -9.48 -17.30
CA SER A 350 -6.83 -9.39 -18.59
C SER A 350 -5.93 -8.16 -18.60
N GLY A 351 -4.64 -8.31 -18.87
CA GLY A 351 -3.70 -7.19 -19.03
C GLY A 351 -3.97 -6.46 -20.34
N GLY A 352 -3.71 -7.13 -21.46
CA GLY A 352 -4.01 -6.65 -22.79
C GLY A 352 -2.74 -6.45 -23.61
N LYS A 353 -2.37 -5.20 -23.88
CA LYS A 353 -1.14 -4.86 -24.61
C LYS A 353 -0.26 -3.96 -23.76
N GLY A 354 1.01 -4.29 -23.64
CA GLY A 354 1.99 -3.60 -22.81
C GLY A 354 2.53 -4.57 -21.77
N ASP A 355 3.52 -4.13 -21.00
CA ASP A 355 4.09 -4.94 -19.93
C ASP A 355 3.21 -4.78 -18.68
N ASP A 356 2.42 -5.78 -18.34
CA ASP A 356 1.38 -5.72 -17.31
C ASP A 356 1.79 -6.47 -16.02
N VAL A 357 1.26 -6.03 -14.88
CA VAL A 357 1.31 -6.76 -13.61
C VAL A 357 -0.11 -7.10 -13.18
N LEU A 358 -0.44 -8.40 -13.17
CA LEU A 358 -1.74 -8.91 -12.72
C LEU A 358 -1.58 -9.64 -11.39
N ALA A 359 -2.26 -9.19 -10.36
CA ALA A 359 -2.16 -9.71 -9.01
C ALA A 359 -3.51 -10.15 -8.43
N THR A 360 -3.50 -11.21 -7.63
CA THR A 360 -4.59 -11.53 -6.71
C THR A 360 -4.04 -12.14 -5.43
N ASN A 361 -4.62 -11.74 -4.30
CA ASN A 361 -4.37 -12.36 -3.01
C ASN A 361 -5.42 -13.43 -2.64
N SER A 362 -6.22 -13.85 -3.60
CA SER A 362 -7.32 -14.78 -3.36
C SER A 362 -6.88 -16.25 -3.30
N LEU A 363 -7.55 -17.04 -2.46
CA LEU A 363 -7.52 -18.52 -2.49
C LEU A 363 -8.71 -19.09 -3.29
N GLY A 364 -9.48 -18.25 -3.97
CA GLY A 364 -10.63 -18.61 -4.79
C GLY A 364 -10.24 -19.23 -6.14
N THR A 365 -11.17 -19.13 -7.10
CA THR A 365 -10.95 -19.51 -8.49
C THR A 365 -10.61 -18.28 -9.31
N ASN A 366 -9.38 -18.22 -9.83
CA ASN A 366 -8.89 -17.04 -10.52
C ASN A 366 -8.40 -17.38 -11.93
N VAL A 367 -8.60 -16.45 -12.85
CA VAL A 367 -8.11 -16.52 -14.22
C VAL A 367 -7.40 -15.22 -14.55
N LEU A 368 -6.10 -15.28 -14.77
CA LEU A 368 -5.27 -14.13 -15.13
C LEU A 368 -4.69 -14.39 -16.53
N ARG A 369 -4.95 -13.47 -17.46
CA ARG A 369 -4.42 -13.51 -18.83
C ARG A 369 -3.64 -12.24 -19.09
N ALA A 370 -2.34 -12.31 -19.24
CA ALA A 370 -1.53 -11.10 -19.34
C ALA A 370 -1.61 -10.49 -20.75
N GLY A 371 -1.25 -11.23 -21.80
CA GLY A 371 -1.54 -10.85 -23.18
C GLY A 371 -0.30 -10.61 -24.02
N GLN A 372 -0.08 -9.38 -24.46
CA GLN A 372 1.09 -9.00 -25.27
C GLN A 372 2.02 -8.11 -24.47
N GLY A 373 3.25 -8.55 -24.21
CA GLY A 373 4.23 -7.78 -23.46
C GLY A 373 5.09 -8.72 -22.61
N ASP A 374 6.14 -8.21 -21.99
CA ASP A 374 6.78 -8.97 -20.92
C ASP A 374 5.95 -8.72 -19.64
N ASP A 375 5.20 -9.71 -19.20
CA ASP A 375 4.20 -9.54 -18.13
C ASP A 375 4.62 -10.17 -16.80
N ALA A 376 3.94 -9.82 -15.71
CA ALA A 376 4.02 -10.55 -14.45
C ALA A 376 2.64 -10.93 -13.89
N LEU A 377 2.47 -12.22 -13.56
CA LEU A 377 1.25 -12.77 -12.98
C LEU A 377 1.53 -13.25 -11.56
N ILE A 378 0.97 -12.58 -10.57
CA ILE A 378 1.20 -12.81 -9.14
C ILE A 378 -0.05 -13.43 -8.52
N ALA A 379 0.08 -14.65 -8.00
CA ALA A 379 -1.01 -15.32 -7.31
C ALA A 379 -0.51 -16.02 -6.05
N ASN A 380 -1.43 -16.28 -5.13
CA ASN A 380 -1.14 -17.20 -4.03
C ASN A 380 -0.93 -18.61 -4.57
N ARG A 381 0.00 -19.34 -3.96
CA ARG A 381 0.33 -20.71 -4.35
C ARG A 381 -0.83 -21.69 -4.15
N GLY A 382 -1.80 -21.36 -3.29
CA GLY A 382 -3.04 -22.14 -3.10
C GLY A 382 -4.20 -21.66 -3.97
N GLY A 383 -5.39 -22.23 -3.72
CA GLY A 383 -6.60 -21.91 -4.50
C GLY A 383 -6.67 -22.64 -5.84
N THR A 384 -7.44 -22.08 -6.79
CA THR A 384 -7.55 -22.61 -8.16
C THR A 384 -7.23 -21.52 -9.17
N ASN A 385 -6.02 -21.51 -9.73
CA ASN A 385 -5.60 -20.46 -10.64
C ASN A 385 -5.32 -20.99 -12.05
N VAL A 386 -5.72 -20.20 -13.05
CA VAL A 386 -5.27 -20.32 -14.44
C VAL A 386 -4.50 -19.05 -14.78
N LEU A 387 -3.20 -19.18 -15.01
CA LEU A 387 -2.29 -18.10 -15.34
C LEU A 387 -1.78 -18.31 -16.77
N GLU A 388 -2.10 -17.39 -17.67
CA GLU A 388 -1.71 -17.41 -19.09
C GLU A 388 -0.88 -16.16 -19.40
N GLY A 389 0.40 -16.35 -19.75
CA GLY A 389 1.33 -15.26 -20.06
C GLY A 389 1.02 -14.62 -21.41
N GLY A 390 1.10 -15.41 -22.48
CA GLY A 390 0.74 -14.97 -23.82
C GLY A 390 1.96 -14.83 -24.71
N THR A 391 2.28 -13.61 -25.15
CA THR A 391 3.48 -13.36 -25.95
C THR A 391 4.42 -12.41 -25.21
N GLY A 392 5.70 -12.74 -25.14
CA GLY A 392 6.71 -11.97 -24.42
C GLY A 392 7.38 -12.85 -23.37
N ASN A 393 8.26 -12.29 -22.56
CA ASN A 393 8.97 -13.03 -21.53
C ASN A 393 8.27 -12.81 -20.19
N ASP A 394 7.46 -13.78 -19.79
CA ASP A 394 6.54 -13.59 -18.66
C ASP A 394 7.11 -14.12 -17.35
N LEU A 395 6.72 -13.47 -16.26
CA LEU A 395 7.07 -13.83 -14.89
C LEU A 395 5.82 -14.29 -14.12
N PHE A 396 5.75 -15.57 -13.82
CA PHE A 396 4.73 -16.13 -12.94
C PHE A 396 5.27 -16.16 -11.52
N VAL A 397 4.57 -15.53 -10.57
CA VAL A 397 4.96 -15.51 -9.15
C VAL A 397 3.90 -16.23 -8.33
N LEU A 398 4.26 -17.39 -7.77
CA LEU A 398 3.46 -18.09 -6.77
C LEU A 398 3.98 -17.75 -5.38
N LYS A 399 3.20 -16.95 -4.65
CA LYS A 399 3.54 -16.50 -3.29
C LYS A 399 3.01 -17.48 -2.23
N GLU A 400 3.70 -17.55 -1.11
CA GLU A 400 3.08 -18.07 0.11
C GLU A 400 1.85 -17.25 0.51
N SER A 401 0.91 -17.87 1.24
CA SER A 401 -0.22 -17.17 1.84
C SER A 401 -0.20 -17.43 3.35
N ALA A 402 -0.53 -16.41 4.14
CA ALA A 402 -0.66 -16.54 5.59
C ALA A 402 -1.58 -17.68 6.04
N ALA A 403 -2.63 -17.97 5.26
CA ALA A 403 -3.55 -19.09 5.50
C ALA A 403 -2.89 -20.47 5.30
N LEU A 404 -1.84 -20.54 4.47
CA LEU A 404 -1.11 -21.77 4.13
C LEU A 404 0.15 -21.97 4.97
N ALA A 405 0.56 -20.97 5.75
CA ALA A 405 1.73 -21.03 6.62
C ALA A 405 1.54 -21.94 7.86
N ASN A 406 0.29 -22.32 8.19
CA ASN A 406 -0.08 -22.87 9.50
C ASN A 406 -0.26 -24.40 9.59
N GLY A 407 0.14 -25.20 8.60
CA GLY A 407 -0.05 -26.65 8.73
C GLY A 407 0.67 -27.51 7.73
N ASN A 408 1.72 -28.18 8.21
CA ASN A 408 2.37 -29.39 7.67
C ASN A 408 3.69 -29.19 6.91
N GLY A 409 4.14 -27.96 6.66
CA GLY A 409 5.44 -27.71 6.03
C GLY A 409 5.54 -28.21 4.57
N GLY A 410 4.39 -28.25 3.87
CA GLY A 410 4.29 -28.58 2.45
C GLY A 410 3.68 -27.44 1.62
N PHE A 411 3.92 -27.42 0.31
CA PHE A 411 3.29 -26.61 -0.70
C PHE A 411 1.92 -27.22 -0.98
N ASP A 412 0.89 -26.68 -0.35
CA ASP A 412 -0.45 -26.85 -0.86
C ASP A 412 -0.62 -25.95 -2.10
N PHE A 413 -0.35 -26.52 -3.28
CA PHE A 413 -0.56 -25.80 -4.53
C PHE A 413 -2.04 -25.65 -4.88
N GLY A 414 -2.98 -26.29 -4.17
CA GLY A 414 -4.36 -26.39 -4.63
C GLY A 414 -4.43 -26.93 -6.07
N THR A 415 -4.93 -26.12 -7.01
CA THR A 415 -4.90 -26.41 -8.44
C THR A 415 -4.35 -25.21 -9.22
N GLN A 416 -3.12 -25.32 -9.69
CA GLN A 416 -2.48 -24.30 -10.51
C GLN A 416 -2.36 -24.79 -11.95
N THR A 417 -2.76 -23.96 -12.90
CA THR A 417 -2.47 -24.15 -14.33
C THR A 417 -1.69 -22.95 -14.82
N ILE A 418 -0.46 -23.18 -15.27
CA ILE A 418 0.46 -22.15 -15.75
C ILE A 418 0.81 -22.45 -17.20
N ILE A 419 0.56 -21.46 -18.06
CA ILE A 419 0.81 -21.51 -19.49
C ILE A 419 1.65 -20.29 -19.81
N GLY A 420 2.95 -20.48 -20.08
CA GLY A 420 3.85 -19.39 -20.46
C GLY A 420 3.43 -18.76 -21.77
N GLY A 421 3.73 -19.44 -22.88
CA GLY A 421 3.26 -19.06 -24.20
C GLY A 421 4.42 -18.92 -25.16
N ASP A 422 4.45 -17.83 -25.92
CA ASP A 422 5.55 -17.49 -26.82
C ASP A 422 6.55 -16.59 -26.10
N GLY A 423 7.79 -17.05 -25.89
CA GLY A 423 8.84 -16.24 -25.30
C GLY A 423 9.77 -17.05 -24.41
N SER A 424 10.45 -16.39 -23.47
CA SER A 424 11.26 -17.04 -22.44
C SER A 424 10.65 -16.81 -21.06
N ASP A 425 9.87 -17.77 -20.58
CA ASP A 425 9.02 -17.58 -19.41
C ASP A 425 9.65 -18.10 -18.12
N THR A 426 9.37 -17.45 -17.01
CA THR A 426 9.92 -17.78 -15.69
C THR A 426 8.82 -18.05 -14.68
N LEU A 427 8.89 -19.21 -14.02
CA LEU A 427 8.08 -19.51 -12.84
C LEU A 427 8.89 -19.29 -11.57
N ARG A 428 8.49 -18.31 -10.76
CA ARG A 428 9.09 -17.98 -9.47
C ARG A 428 8.17 -18.38 -8.32
N PHE A 429 8.76 -19.02 -7.31
CA PHE A 429 8.14 -19.24 -6.01
C PHE A 429 8.73 -18.26 -5.02
N VAL A 430 7.87 -17.55 -4.28
CA VAL A 430 8.28 -16.63 -3.21
C VAL A 430 7.85 -17.22 -1.87
N ILE A 431 8.83 -17.46 -1.01
CA ILE A 431 8.63 -17.93 0.36
C ILE A 431 9.02 -16.81 1.31
N ASN A 432 8.10 -16.48 2.22
CA ASN A 432 8.33 -15.54 3.31
C ASN A 432 7.92 -16.22 4.61
N ASN A 433 8.80 -17.09 5.13
CA ASN A 433 8.57 -17.79 6.38
C ASN A 433 9.76 -17.57 7.30
N GLN A 434 9.50 -16.98 8.46
CA GLN A 434 10.52 -16.65 9.45
C GLN A 434 10.95 -17.88 10.28
N ASN A 435 10.27 -19.03 10.13
CA ASN A 435 10.55 -20.26 10.86
C ASN A 435 11.54 -21.16 10.08
N PRO A 436 12.78 -21.36 10.57
CA PRO A 436 13.81 -22.10 9.85
C PRO A 436 13.45 -23.57 9.55
N THR A 437 12.57 -24.17 10.35
CA THR A 437 12.15 -25.58 10.15
C THR A 437 11.17 -25.67 8.99
N LEU A 438 10.23 -24.72 8.90
CA LEU A 438 9.27 -24.66 7.79
C LEU A 438 9.95 -24.23 6.50
N GLU A 439 10.88 -23.28 6.57
CA GLU A 439 11.70 -22.87 5.42
C GLU A 439 12.45 -24.06 4.81
N GLN A 440 13.13 -24.87 5.64
CA GLN A 440 13.84 -26.07 5.16
C GLN A 440 12.90 -27.11 4.53
N ALA A 441 11.68 -27.24 5.05
CA ALA A 441 10.68 -28.15 4.48
C ALA A 441 10.24 -27.68 3.09
N LEU A 442 9.97 -26.39 2.93
CA LEU A 442 9.60 -25.80 1.64
C LEU A 442 10.75 -25.86 0.61
N VAL A 443 12.00 -25.64 1.04
CA VAL A 443 13.17 -25.83 0.17
C VAL A 443 13.29 -27.28 -0.31
N SER A 444 13.07 -28.24 0.60
CA SER A 444 13.12 -29.67 0.25
C SER A 444 12.05 -30.05 -0.76
N GLU A 445 10.90 -29.40 -0.70
CA GLU A 445 9.80 -29.65 -1.62
C GLU A 445 9.99 -28.97 -2.97
N PHE A 446 10.64 -27.80 -3.00
CA PHE A 446 11.00 -27.12 -4.26
C PHE A 446 11.91 -28.01 -5.12
N GLN A 447 12.74 -28.86 -4.51
CA GLN A 447 13.53 -29.86 -5.22
C GLN A 447 12.67 -30.83 -6.05
N ASN A 448 11.43 -31.10 -5.65
CA ASN A 448 10.50 -31.91 -6.45
C ASN A 448 10.09 -31.18 -7.74
N VAL A 449 9.90 -29.85 -7.66
CA VAL A 449 9.63 -28.99 -8.82
C VAL A 449 10.85 -28.96 -9.74
N GLU A 450 12.05 -28.77 -9.20
CA GLU A 450 13.29 -28.80 -9.98
C GLU A 450 13.49 -30.12 -10.71
N MET A 451 13.32 -31.26 -10.00
CA MET A 451 13.45 -32.59 -10.61
C MET A 451 12.43 -32.80 -11.73
N ALA A 452 11.19 -32.35 -11.56
CA ALA A 452 10.15 -32.46 -12.57
C ALA A 452 10.44 -31.57 -13.79
N PHE A 453 10.94 -30.35 -13.56
CA PHE A 453 11.37 -29.43 -14.62
C PHE A 453 12.54 -30.01 -15.41
N ASP A 454 13.62 -30.44 -14.75
CA ASP A 454 14.80 -31.03 -15.39
C ASP A 454 14.43 -32.27 -16.22
N ALA A 455 13.52 -33.11 -15.70
CA ALA A 455 12.99 -34.26 -16.42
C ALA A 455 12.20 -33.86 -17.68
N SER A 456 11.44 -32.76 -17.65
CA SER A 456 10.72 -32.25 -18.83
C SER A 456 11.68 -31.81 -19.94
N ILE A 457 12.75 -31.10 -19.57
CA ILE A 457 13.79 -30.64 -20.49
C ILE A 457 14.53 -31.83 -21.11
N ALA A 458 14.92 -32.82 -20.30
CA ALA A 458 15.57 -34.04 -20.80
C ALA A 458 14.69 -34.81 -21.83
N ASN A 459 13.37 -34.69 -21.71
CA ASN A 459 12.40 -35.30 -22.62
C ASN A 459 12.01 -34.41 -23.81
N HIS A 460 12.70 -33.28 -24.02
CA HIS A 460 12.40 -32.29 -25.06
C HIS A 460 10.98 -31.70 -24.96
N GLN A 461 10.41 -31.66 -23.75
CA GLN A 461 9.16 -30.99 -23.45
C GLN A 461 9.50 -29.69 -22.71
N ALA A 462 9.65 -28.59 -23.45
CA ALA A 462 10.04 -27.29 -22.88
C ALA A 462 9.12 -26.92 -21.69
N GLY A 463 9.69 -26.97 -20.48
CA GLY A 463 9.04 -26.58 -19.23
C GLY A 463 7.70 -27.24 -18.92
N THR A 464 7.39 -28.41 -19.47
CA THR A 464 6.07 -29.02 -19.30
C THR A 464 6.14 -30.12 -18.25
N PHE A 465 5.61 -29.85 -17.06
CA PHE A 465 5.68 -30.78 -15.93
C PHE A 465 4.47 -30.64 -15.01
N LYS A 466 4.34 -31.63 -14.11
CA LYS A 466 3.28 -31.67 -13.11
C LYS A 466 3.83 -32.09 -11.76
N VAL A 467 3.47 -31.36 -10.71
CA VAL A 467 3.82 -31.67 -9.32
C VAL A 467 2.63 -31.31 -8.44
N ASP A 468 1.98 -32.28 -7.80
CA ASP A 468 1.00 -32.06 -6.73
C ASP A 468 0.04 -30.87 -6.91
N GLY A 469 -0.73 -30.87 -8.01
CA GLY A 469 -1.73 -29.82 -8.32
C GLY A 469 -1.19 -28.66 -9.16
N LEU A 470 0.13 -28.51 -9.27
CA LEU A 470 0.80 -27.62 -10.22
C LEU A 470 0.90 -28.28 -11.60
N ASN A 471 0.27 -27.66 -12.61
CA ASN A 471 0.32 -28.08 -14.00
C ASN A 471 0.97 -26.95 -14.82
N VAL A 472 2.14 -27.21 -15.40
CA VAL A 472 2.94 -26.18 -16.08
C VAL A 472 3.21 -26.59 -17.52
N SER A 473 3.19 -25.61 -18.42
CA SER A 473 3.67 -25.75 -19.80
C SER A 473 4.29 -24.46 -20.30
N GLY A 474 5.33 -24.58 -21.14
CA GLY A 474 5.97 -23.44 -21.78
C GLY A 474 6.76 -22.55 -20.82
N ILE A 475 7.46 -23.12 -19.84
CA ILE A 475 8.35 -22.37 -18.94
C ILE A 475 9.82 -22.66 -19.27
N ASP A 476 10.67 -21.65 -19.28
CA ASP A 476 12.10 -21.77 -19.63
C ASP A 476 13.02 -21.72 -18.41
N ALA A 477 12.53 -21.16 -17.30
CA ALA A 477 13.24 -21.08 -16.03
C ALA A 477 12.33 -21.26 -14.82
N VAL A 478 12.83 -21.97 -13.81
CA VAL A 478 12.21 -22.02 -12.48
C VAL A 478 13.11 -21.30 -11.48
N GLN A 479 12.52 -20.51 -10.59
CA GLN A 479 13.20 -19.74 -9.56
C GLN A 479 12.58 -20.00 -8.19
N LEU A 480 13.43 -20.17 -7.19
CA LEU A 480 13.03 -20.05 -5.79
C LEU A 480 13.63 -18.78 -5.19
N GLN A 481 12.77 -17.92 -4.67
CA GLN A 481 13.13 -16.77 -3.85
C GLN A 481 12.71 -17.05 -2.40
N ILE A 482 13.67 -16.93 -1.49
CA ILE A 482 13.45 -17.05 -0.05
C ILE A 482 13.83 -15.73 0.58
N ASP A 483 12.86 -15.11 1.22
CA ASP A 483 13.08 -13.90 2.00
C ASP A 483 13.68 -14.32 3.35
N GLY A 484 14.93 -13.90 3.59
CA GLY A 484 15.64 -14.17 4.83
C GLY A 484 15.39 -13.11 5.89
N VAL A 485 15.36 -13.55 7.14
CA VAL A 485 15.27 -12.68 8.32
C VAL A 485 16.53 -11.84 8.44
N SER A 486 16.39 -10.52 8.40
CA SER A 486 17.37 -9.63 9.01
C SER A 486 17.04 -9.45 10.49
N ASN A 487 17.99 -9.81 11.36
CA ASN A 487 17.91 -9.48 12.79
C ASN A 487 18.10 -7.97 13.08
N ASN A 488 18.39 -7.17 12.06
CA ASN A 488 18.39 -5.73 12.14
C ASN A 488 16.97 -5.22 11.79
N PRO A 489 16.23 -4.64 12.76
CA PRO A 489 14.89 -4.11 12.53
C PRO A 489 14.85 -2.97 11.49
N ASN A 490 16.02 -2.43 11.12
CA ASN A 490 16.18 -1.36 10.15
C ASN A 490 16.44 -1.83 8.71
N THR A 491 16.61 -3.14 8.47
CA THR A 491 16.88 -3.68 7.13
C THR A 491 16.19 -5.04 6.96
N PRO A 492 14.85 -5.11 6.99
CA PRO A 492 14.13 -6.37 7.24
C PRO A 492 14.31 -7.45 6.16
N TYR A 493 14.75 -7.11 4.94
CA TYR A 493 14.81 -8.05 3.83
C TYR A 493 16.25 -8.39 3.41
N LEU A 494 16.58 -9.68 3.39
CA LEU A 494 17.73 -10.19 2.66
C LEU A 494 17.26 -11.37 1.81
N ILE A 495 17.31 -11.28 0.48
CA ILE A 495 17.14 -12.45 -0.38
C ILE A 495 18.36 -13.34 -0.13
N THR A 496 18.18 -14.50 0.50
CA THR A 496 19.31 -15.34 0.91
C THR A 496 19.67 -16.40 -0.13
N HIS A 497 18.73 -16.77 -1.00
CA HIS A 497 18.91 -17.81 -2.00
C HIS A 497 18.13 -17.48 -3.29
N THR A 498 18.81 -17.62 -4.43
CA THR A 498 18.18 -17.72 -5.75
C THR A 498 18.69 -19.01 -6.38
N ILE A 499 17.81 -20.00 -6.50
CA ILE A 499 18.13 -21.23 -7.24
C ILE A 499 17.51 -21.08 -8.63
N VAL A 500 18.33 -21.19 -9.68
CA VAL A 500 17.91 -21.11 -11.08
C VAL A 500 18.35 -22.40 -11.77
N SER A 501 17.41 -23.20 -12.25
CA SER A 501 17.69 -24.25 -13.23
C SER A 501 17.42 -23.68 -14.63
N SER A 502 18.49 -23.31 -15.34
CA SER A 502 18.39 -22.76 -16.70
C SER A 502 18.57 -23.86 -17.73
N ALA A 503 17.52 -24.19 -18.48
CA ALA A 503 17.66 -24.84 -19.79
C ALA A 503 17.64 -23.82 -20.95
N GLY A 504 17.23 -22.57 -20.70
CA GLY A 504 17.21 -21.45 -21.65
C GLY A 504 18.02 -20.23 -21.15
N GLN A 505 18.33 -19.28 -22.05
CA GLN A 505 18.88 -17.98 -21.64
C GLN A 505 17.82 -17.26 -20.83
N SER A 506 18.13 -16.79 -19.61
CA SER A 506 17.24 -15.89 -18.88
C SER A 506 16.91 -14.69 -19.78
N ALA A 507 15.63 -14.33 -19.86
CA ALA A 507 15.21 -13.15 -20.60
C ALA A 507 16.03 -11.91 -20.16
N PRO A 508 16.47 -11.06 -21.09
CA PRO A 508 17.15 -9.83 -20.74
C PRO A 508 16.25 -8.97 -19.86
N ALA A 509 16.84 -8.24 -18.91
CA ALA A 509 16.06 -7.40 -17.99
C ALA A 509 15.23 -6.36 -18.76
N ASN A 510 13.91 -6.40 -18.58
CA ASN A 510 12.99 -5.38 -19.07
C ASN A 510 12.87 -4.26 -18.02
N PRO A 511 13.37 -3.03 -18.29
CA PRO A 511 13.32 -1.93 -17.34
C PRO A 511 11.90 -1.41 -17.09
N THR A 512 10.97 -1.60 -18.02
CA THR A 512 9.57 -1.18 -17.90
C THR A 512 8.86 -2.08 -16.90
N LEU A 513 8.82 -3.39 -17.14
CA LEU A 513 8.29 -4.38 -16.20
C LEU A 513 9.01 -4.29 -14.84
N GLY A 514 10.33 -4.07 -14.83
CA GLY A 514 11.09 -3.87 -13.60
C GLY A 514 10.64 -2.64 -12.80
N SER A 515 10.23 -1.55 -13.46
CA SER A 515 9.64 -0.38 -12.80
C SER A 515 8.27 -0.71 -12.22
N LEU A 516 7.43 -1.44 -12.96
CA LEU A 516 6.07 -1.79 -12.54
C LEU A 516 6.07 -2.79 -11.38
N LEU A 517 7.02 -3.73 -11.36
CA LEU A 517 7.25 -4.64 -10.24
C LEU A 517 7.73 -3.91 -8.97
N ASN A 518 8.50 -2.82 -9.10
CA ASN A 518 8.83 -1.98 -7.94
C ASN A 518 7.58 -1.28 -7.40
N THR A 519 6.71 -0.77 -8.27
CA THR A 519 5.40 -0.23 -7.85
C THR A 519 4.59 -1.30 -7.14
N ALA A 520 4.48 -2.51 -7.69
CA ALA A 520 3.79 -3.64 -7.05
C ALA A 520 4.39 -4.00 -5.68
N GLN A 521 5.71 -3.92 -5.53
CA GLN A 521 6.38 -4.13 -4.25
C GLN A 521 6.02 -3.05 -3.22
N ASN A 522 5.97 -1.78 -3.63
CA ASN A 522 5.60 -0.67 -2.75
C ASN A 522 4.14 -0.78 -2.28
N TRP A 523 3.28 -1.45 -3.04
CA TRP A 523 1.91 -1.83 -2.68
C TRP A 523 1.79 -3.14 -1.88
N GLY A 524 2.91 -3.79 -1.53
CA GLY A 524 2.88 -5.05 -0.77
C GLY A 524 2.40 -6.27 -1.57
N LEU A 525 2.25 -6.15 -2.90
CA LEU A 525 1.74 -7.23 -3.75
C LEU A 525 2.71 -8.40 -3.89
N LEU A 526 4.00 -8.17 -3.60
CA LEU A 526 5.03 -9.22 -3.59
C LEU A 526 5.33 -9.77 -2.18
N THR A 527 4.76 -9.16 -1.14
CA THR A 527 4.86 -9.64 0.25
C THR A 527 3.72 -10.61 0.59
N VAL A 528 3.84 -11.32 1.72
CA VAL A 528 2.98 -12.44 2.15
C VAL A 528 2.20 -12.09 3.41
#